data_AF-A0A434TT39-F1
#
_entry.id   AF-A0A434TT39-F1
#
_cell.length_a   1.000
_cell.length_b   1.000
_cell.length_c   1.000
_cell.angle_alpha   90.00
_cell.angle_beta   90.00
_cell.angle_gamma   90.00
#
_symmetry.space_group_name_H-M   'P 1'
#
loop_
_entity.id
_entity.type
_entity.pdbx_description
1 polymer ?
#
loop_
_entity_poly.entity_id
_entity_poly.type
_entity_poly.pdbx_seq_one_letter_code
_entity_poly.pdbx_strand_id
1 'polypeptide(L)' 'MTSLSRSMINRYRFEGRFPQAVPLGEKRVAFVAAEVRAWIADRIAARAA' A
#
# COMPACT_ATOMS: atom_id res chain seq x y z
N MET A 1 -0.01 -7.70 -6.68
CA MET A 1 -0.05 -6.36 -7.30
C MET A 1 -1.39 -5.71 -6.95
N THR A 2 -1.45 -4.40 -6.68
CA THR A 2 -2.64 -3.74 -6.09
C THR A 2 -3.64 -3.15 -7.11
N SER A 3 -3.26 -3.02 -8.40
CA SER A 3 -3.98 -2.35 -9.50
C SER A 3 -4.44 -0.89 -9.27
N LEU A 4 -4.14 -0.29 -8.11
CA LEU A 4 -4.42 1.12 -7.81
C LEU A 4 -3.51 2.08 -8.58
N SER A 5 -4.04 3.25 -8.94
CA SER A 5 -3.23 4.34 -9.49
C SER A 5 -2.24 4.87 -8.46
N ARG A 6 -1.12 5.44 -8.93
CA ARG A 6 -0.09 6.03 -8.04
C ARG A 6 -0.65 7.15 -7.14
N SER A 7 -1.53 8.00 -7.67
CA SER A 7 -2.18 9.06 -6.90
C SER A 7 -3.05 8.49 -5.77
N MET A 8 -3.74 7.38 -6.04
CA MET A 8 -4.56 6.69 -5.05
C MET A 8 -3.70 6.05 -3.94
N ILE A 9 -2.59 5.41 -4.32
CA ILE A 9 -1.62 4.85 -3.35
C ILE A 9 -1.09 5.98 -2.44
N ASN A 10 -0.68 7.11 -3.01
CA ASN A 10 -0.18 8.24 -2.23
C ASN A 10 -1.24 8.81 -1.28
N ARG A 11 -2.48 8.92 -1.74
CA ARG A 11 -3.59 9.34 -0.87
C ARG A 11 -3.79 8.37 0.29
N TYR A 12 -3.86 7.08 0.02
CA TYR A 12 -4.05 6.08 1.09
C TYR A 12 -2.88 6.03 2.07
N ARG A 13 -1.64 6.27 1.61
CA ARG A 13 -0.49 6.42 2.50
C ARG A 13 -0.66 7.60 3.45
N PHE A 14 -1.11 8.74 2.94
CA PHE A 14 -1.38 9.92 3.78
C PHE A 14 -2.53 9.68 4.76
N GLU A 15 -3.58 8.96 4.33
CA GLU A 15 -4.70 8.56 5.19
C GLU A 15 -4.32 7.43 6.18
N GLY A 16 -3.10 6.89 6.17
CA GLY A 16 -2.69 5.77 7.03
C GLY A 16 -3.34 4.43 6.69
N ARG A 17 -3.93 4.32 5.49
CA ARG A 17 -4.72 3.16 5.02
C ARG A 17 -3.95 2.23 4.09
N PHE A 18 -2.67 2.50 3.85
CA PHE A 18 -1.77 1.69 3.03
C PHE A 18 -0.42 1.58 3.73
N PRO A 19 0.35 0.48 3.51
CA PRO A 19 1.69 0.35 4.08
C PRO A 19 2.56 1.59 3.87
N GLN A 20 3.35 1.93 4.88
CA GLN A 20 4.27 3.04 4.79
C GLN A 20 5.32 2.76 3.72
N ALA A 21 5.76 3.81 3.01
CA ALA A 21 6.82 3.63 2.04
C ALA A 21 8.18 3.83 2.69
N VAL A 22 9.13 3.02 2.26
CA VAL A 22 10.54 3.14 2.62
C VAL A 22 11.22 4.05 1.59
N PRO A 23 11.81 5.19 1.99
CA PRO A 23 12.58 6.02 1.07
C PRO A 23 13.83 5.26 0.60
N LEU A 24 14.04 5.21 -0.71
CA LEU A 24 15.24 4.65 -1.34
C LEU A 24 16.18 5.74 -1.90
N GLY A 25 15.83 7.00 -1.65
CA GLY A 25 16.53 8.18 -2.13
C GLY A 25 15.56 9.35 -2.26
N GLU A 26 16.06 10.46 -2.80
CA GLU A 26 15.37 11.75 -2.78
C GLU A 26 13.99 11.75 -3.49
N LYS A 27 13.85 10.96 -4.57
CA LYS A 27 12.61 10.88 -5.37
C LYS A 27 12.05 9.46 -5.52
N ARG A 28 12.66 8.48 -4.85
CA ARG A 28 12.30 7.06 -4.99
C ARG A 28 11.84 6.51 -3.65
N VAL A 29 10.72 5.81 -3.67
CA VAL A 29 10.20 5.09 -2.52
C VAL A 29 9.87 3.66 -2.94
N ALA A 30 10.00 2.72 -2.02
CA ALA A 30 9.56 1.35 -2.19
C ALA A 30 8.60 0.97 -1.06
N PHE A 31 8.00 -0.21 -1.19
CA PHE A 31 7.13 -0.78 -0.17
C PHE A 31 7.62 -2.19 0.15
N VAL A 32 7.49 -2.58 1.42
CA VAL A 32 7.79 -3.95 1.81
C VAL A 32 6.76 -4.87 1.17
N ALA A 33 7.24 -5.82 0.35
CA ALA A 33 6.34 -6.68 -0.43
C ALA A 33 5.40 -7.52 0.44
N ALA A 34 5.87 -7.95 1.62
CA ALA A 34 5.06 -8.70 2.59
C ALA A 34 3.90 -7.87 3.14
N GLU A 35 4.13 -6.61 3.52
CA GLU A 35 3.10 -5.70 4.04
C GLU A 35 2.03 -5.42 2.99
N VAL A 36 2.42 -5.20 1.73
CA VAL A 36 1.47 -4.97 0.63
C VAL A 36 0.61 -6.21 0.37
N ARG A 37 1.19 -7.41 0.45
CA ARG A 37 0.45 -8.67 0.30
C ARG A 37 -0.52 -8.89 1.46
N ALA A 38 -0.08 -8.65 2.70
CA ALA A 38 -0.93 -8.74 3.89
C ALA A 38 -2.12 -7.76 3.79
N TRP A 39 -1.84 -6.50 3.44
CA TRP A 39 -2.88 -5.50 3.23
C TRP A 39 -3.92 -5.90 2.16
N ILE A 40 -3.50 -6.53 1.05
CA ILE A 40 -4.43 -7.07 0.05
C ILE A 40 -5.30 -8.18 0.66
N ALA A 41 -4.69 -9.11 1.40
CA ALA A 41 -5.39 -10.22 2.03
C ALA A 41 -6.44 -9.72 3.03
N ASP A 42 -6.09 -8.76 3.89
CA ASP A 42 -7.01 -8.14 4.86
C ASP A 42 -8.22 -7.50 4.16
N ARG A 43 -7.99 -6.79 3.05
CA ARG A 43 -9.06 -6.18 2.24
C ARG A 43 -9.97 -7.21 1.59
N ILE A 44 -9.43 -8.35 1.18
CA ILE A 44 -10.22 -9.47 0.64
C ILE A 44 -11.05 -10.10 1.76
N ALA A 45 -10.45 -10.36 2.92
CA ALA A 45 -11.14 -10.93 4.07
C ALA A 45 -12.27 -10.03 4.57
N ALA A 46 -12.03 -8.72 4.67
CA ALA A 46 -13.04 -7.74 5.08
C ALA A 46 -14.20 -7.58 4.07
N ARG A 47 -14.04 -8.04 2.82
CA ARG A 47 -15.15 -8.10 1.83
C ARG A 47 -16.03 -9.33 2.05
N ALA A 48 -15.46 -10.42 2.56
CA ALA A 48 -16.13 -11.69 2.75
C ALA A 48 -16.83 -11.83 4.11
N ALA A 49 -16.60 -10.88 5.02
CA ALA A 49 -17.30 -10.71 6.29
C ALA A 49 -18.57 -9.88 6.11
#